data_AF-A0A356AZQ3-F1
#
_entry.id   AF-A0A356AZQ3-F1
#
_cell.length_a   1.000
_cell.length_b   1.000
_cell.length_c   1.000
_cell.angle_alpha   90.00
_cell.angle_beta   90.00
_cell.angle_gamma   90.00
#
_symmetry.space_group_name_H-M   'P 1'
#
loop_
_entity.id
_entity.type
_entity.pdbx_description
1 polymer ?
#
loop_
_entity_poly.entity_id
_entity_poly.type
_entity_poly.pdbx_seq_one_letter_code
_entity_poly.pdbx_strand_id
1 'polypeptide(L)' 'MFDKFDAVLNRFEEIDQLLSDPSVLSNQDRYTRLMKERSEMEPIVEKYNE' A
#
# COMPACT_ATOMS: atom_id res chain seq x y z
N MET A 1 14.31 6.24 14.16
CA MET A 1 13.01 6.97 14.30
C MET A 1 12.43 7.37 12.94
N PHE A 2 13.26 7.48 11.89
CA PHE A 2 12.83 7.51 10.47
C PHE A 2 12.45 6.12 9.92
N ASP A 3 12.99 5.05 10.52
CA ASP A 3 12.87 3.66 10.01
C ASP A 3 11.43 3.14 9.91
N LYS A 4 10.51 3.68 10.73
CA LYS A 4 9.10 3.28 10.71
C LYS A 4 8.31 3.94 9.58
N PHE A 5 8.72 5.14 9.16
CA PHE A 5 8.07 5.85 8.05
C PHE A 5 8.54 5.31 6.71
N ASP A 6 9.84 5.04 6.58
CA ASP A 6 10.39 4.36 5.41
C ASP A 6 9.73 2.98 5.22
N ALA A 7 9.47 2.25 6.31
CA ALA A 7 8.73 1.00 6.23
C ALA A 7 7.28 1.17 5.72
N VAL A 8 6.58 2.25 6.11
CA VAL A 8 5.23 2.54 5.63
C VAL A 8 5.23 2.93 4.16
N LEU A 9 6.17 3.79 3.74
CA LEU A 9 6.33 4.20 2.34
C LEU A 9 6.68 3.00 1.44
N ASN A 10 7.67 2.20 1.84
CA ASN A 10 8.06 0.99 1.12
C ASN A 10 6.88 0.01 1.00
N ARG A 11 6.08 -0.14 2.06
CA ARG A 11 4.90 -1.00 2.03
C ARG A 11 3.80 -0.44 1.12
N PHE A 12 3.59 0.86 1.13
CA PHE A 12 2.62 1.53 0.27
C PHE A 12 2.96 1.33 -1.21
N GLU A 13 4.24 1.53 -1.59
CA GLU A 13 4.72 1.27 -2.95
C GLU A 13 4.64 -0.21 -3.34
N GLU A 14 4.96 -1.12 -2.41
CA GLU A 14 4.83 -2.56 -2.63
C GLU A 14 3.37 -2.94 -2.93
N ILE A 15 2.41 -2.37 -2.21
CA ILE A 15 0.99 -2.62 -2.45
C ILE A 15 0.57 -2.11 -3.82
N ASP A 16 1.04 -0.93 -4.26
CA ASP A 16 0.76 -0.40 -5.60
C ASP A 16 1.31 -1.30 -6.71
N GLN A 17 2.51 -1.86 -6.53
CA GLN A 17 3.06 -2.85 -7.45
C GLN A 17 2.23 -4.13 -7.48
N LEU A 18 1.82 -4.65 -6.31
CA LEU A 18 0.98 -5.83 -6.21
C LEU A 18 -0.41 -5.63 -6.82
N LEU A 19 -1.01 -4.46 -6.66
CA LEU A 19 -2.30 -4.12 -7.27
C LEU A 19 -2.21 -4.04 -8.81
N SER A 20 -1.01 -3.83 -9.34
CA SER A 20 -0.74 -3.84 -10.78
C SER A 20 -0.45 -5.26 -11.33
N ASP A 21 -0.28 -6.25 -10.46
CA ASP A 21 0.01 -7.64 -10.86
C ASP A 21 -1.27 -8.35 -11.35
N PRO A 22 -1.29 -8.90 -12.58
CA PRO A 22 -2.43 -9.64 -13.12
C PRO A 22 -2.91 -10.81 -12.23
N SER A 23 -2.00 -11.46 -11.51
CA SER A 23 -2.32 -12.54 -10.58
C SER A 23 -3.12 -12.06 -9.38
N VAL A 24 -2.86 -10.82 -8.92
CA VAL A 24 -3.62 -10.18 -7.85
C VAL A 24 -4.95 -9.67 -8.37
N LEU A 25 -4.96 -9.04 -9.55
CA LEU A 25 -6.20 -8.58 -10.21
C LEU A 25 -7.19 -9.72 -10.45
N SER A 26 -6.69 -10.91 -10.77
CA SER A 26 -7.52 -12.12 -10.93
C SER A 26 -8.07 -12.69 -9.61
N ASN A 27 -7.54 -12.26 -8.46
CA ASN A 27 -7.96 -12.73 -7.14
C ASN A 27 -8.64 -11.59 -6.36
N GLN A 28 -9.97 -11.56 -6.44
CA GLN A 28 -10.79 -10.49 -5.86
C GLN A 28 -10.65 -10.32 -4.34
N ASP A 29 -10.50 -11.41 -3.58
CA ASP A 29 -10.30 -11.34 -2.13
C ASP A 29 -8.94 -10.70 -1.80
N ARG A 30 -7.88 -11.13 -2.49
CA ARG A 30 -6.53 -10.55 -2.32
C ARG A 30 -6.50 -9.08 -2.74
N TYR A 31 -7.07 -8.74 -3.88
CA TYR A 31 -7.17 -7.36 -4.38
C TYR A 31 -7.91 -6.45 -3.38
N THR A 32 -9.05 -6.92 -2.85
CA THR A 32 -9.84 -6.13 -1.89
C THR A 32 -9.09 -5.87 -0.59
N ARG A 33 -8.31 -6.85 -0.10
CA ARG A 33 -7.48 -6.68 1.10
C ARG A 33 -6.37 -5.66 0.88
N LEU A 34 -5.65 -5.77 -0.23
CA LEU A 34 -4.58 -4.85 -0.60
C LEU A 34 -5.09 -3.42 -0.80
N MET A 35 -6.23 -3.25 -1.46
CA MET A 35 -6.87 -1.93 -1.61
C MET A 35 -7.23 -1.30 -0.27
N LYS A 36 -7.78 -2.08 0.68
CA LYS A 36 -8.08 -1.58 2.03
C LYS A 36 -6.80 -1.18 2.78
N GLU A 37 -5.78 -2.04 2.74
CA GLU A 37 -4.48 -1.77 3.36
C GLU A 37 -3.85 -0.48 2.80
N ARG A 38 -3.89 -0.28 1.47
CA ARG A 38 -3.44 0.95 0.81
C ARG A 38 -4.19 2.19 1.32
N SER A 39 -5.52 2.14 1.34
CA SER A 39 -6.35 3.27 1.77
C SER A 39 -6.16 3.63 3.25
N GLU A 40 -5.86 2.66 4.11
CA GLU A 40 -5.53 2.91 5.51
C GLU A 40 -4.16 3.60 5.68
N MET A 41 -3.23 3.35 4.76
CA MET A 41 -1.88 3.94 4.76
C MET A 41 -1.80 5.31 4.07
N GLU A 42 -2.68 5.59 3.11
CA GLU A 42 -2.75 6.86 2.37
C GLU A 42 -2.71 8.12 3.26
N PRO A 43 -3.54 8.28 4.32
CA PRO A 43 -3.48 9.46 5.17
C PRO A 43 -2.20 9.57 6.02
N ILE A 44 -1.46 8.47 6.19
CA ILE A 44 -0.18 8.46 6.91
C ILE A 44 0.93 8.95 5.97
N VAL A 45 0.89 8.52 4.71
CA VAL A 45 1.83 8.93 3.67
C VAL A 45 1.62 10.40 3.28
N GLU A 46 0.37 10.85 3.13
CA GLU A 46 0.06 12.25 2.80
C GLU A 46 0.58 13.22 3.87
N LYS A 47 0.34 12.92 5.15
CA LYS A 47 0.84 13.73 6.28
C LYS A 47 2.36 13.82 6.38
N TYR A 48 3.08 12.92 5.72
CA TYR A 48 4.54 12.92 5.70
C TYR A 48 5.11 13.72 4.53
N ASN A 49 4.35 13.84 3.44
CA ASN A 49 4.75 14.61 2.26
C ASN A 49 4.40 16.11 2.35
N GLU A 50 3.54 16.50 3.30
CA GLU A 50 3.30 17.91 3.69
C GLU A 50 4.41 18.46 4.62
#